data_AF-A0A7C7GPH6-F1
#
_entry.id   AF-A0A7C7GPH6-F1
#
_cell.length_a   1.000
_cell.length_b   1.000
_cell.length_c   1.000
_cell.angle_alpha   90.00
_cell.angle_beta   90.00
_cell.angle_gamma   90.00
#
_symmetry.space_group_name_H-M   'P 1'
#
loop_
_entity.id
_entity.type
_entity.pdbx_description
1 polymer ?
#
loop_
_entity_poly.entity_id
_entity_poly.type
_entity_poly.pdbx_seq_one_letter_code
_entity_poly.pdbx_strand_id
1 'polypeptide(L)'
;MNVLKILKKQGVGLGLTLISILIIIFFHRMHVFDNLEAKIYDLGFRVRGPLSGWASREPIPKKTEPFNDQNKNGLWDDGEQFTDSNENGKWDKGLDVVIVDLDQKSYENVPWSWPYTREVWAQVLRNLSKAGARAVVFDFQFDAPDRLAEEPALKEIRSELLNRGLAKLVPTHGDSAFARAINEAQEMGTAVILASKIGYNTLERSFELVLPNDVIMSANPQTALVDETQDPDGTTRRYYAFNMLRDDPNTWYLTIAMRSAEEFLNFPDSLRLEGDTEKGVIWLEDIEIPIYTKTSTFYVNYYGPPSAAQTGENDRWGTFDSYSLFQVVDVADVDLRDFDADIDWMDMFIDTTHWAYDIPGMGGLEESPFLDKVVLIGVSVEVFHDTKRTPYFSFAGEQKLMPGVEVHANALQTIIDQNFISMYGGDMEWSDKSWISHVVLIAILALIAYILLAFMNPLFAGLSIL
;
A
#
# COMPACT_ATOMS: atom_id res chain seq x y z
N MET A 1 51.53 13.79 26.94
CA MET A 1 50.65 12.85 27.67
C MET A 1 50.86 11.46 27.06
N ASN A 2 51.37 10.50 27.83
CA ASN A 2 51.91 9.26 27.26
C ASN A 2 50.76 8.25 27.05
N VAL A 3 50.33 8.06 25.79
CA VAL A 3 49.19 7.21 25.40
C VAL A 3 49.30 5.80 25.98
N LEU A 4 50.51 5.27 26.07
CA LEU A 4 50.81 3.96 26.67
C LEU A 4 50.42 3.86 28.17
N LYS A 5 50.51 4.96 28.92
CA LYS A 5 50.18 5.02 30.36
C LYS A 5 48.67 5.04 30.57
N ILE A 6 47.93 5.68 29.67
CA ILE A 6 46.46 5.72 29.68
C ILE A 6 45.90 4.35 29.28
N LEU A 7 46.44 3.73 28.23
CA LEU A 7 46.06 2.37 27.80
C LEU A 7 46.29 1.33 28.90
N LYS A 8 47.42 1.39 29.62
CA LYS A 8 47.65 0.49 30.77
C LYS A 8 46.67 0.69 31.93
N LYS A 9 46.22 1.94 32.18
CA LYS A 9 45.23 2.23 33.22
C LYS A 9 43.83 1.75 32.84
N GLN A 10 43.52 1.72 31.54
CA GLN A 10 42.23 1.34 31.00
C GLN A 10 42.14 -0.12 30.53
N GLY A 11 43.23 -0.89 30.59
CA GLY A 11 43.31 -2.24 30.04
C GLY A 11 42.26 -3.23 30.59
N VAL A 12 41.91 -3.12 31.88
CA VAL A 12 40.84 -3.94 32.48
C VAL A 12 39.48 -3.58 31.90
N GLY A 13 39.17 -2.29 31.76
CA GLY A 13 37.91 -1.81 31.18
C GLY A 13 37.76 -2.24 29.73
N LEU A 14 38.80 -2.03 28.92
CA LEU A 14 38.82 -2.46 27.51
C LEU A 14 38.69 -3.99 27.36
N GLY A 15 39.31 -4.77 28.26
CA GLY A 15 39.17 -6.22 28.28
C GLY A 15 37.74 -6.67 28.59
N LEU A 16 37.07 -6.04 29.55
CA LEU A 16 35.65 -6.30 29.86
C LEU A 16 34.73 -5.91 28.70
N THR A 17 34.97 -4.77 28.05
CA THR A 17 34.23 -4.35 26.86
C THR A 17 34.35 -5.38 25.74
N LEU A 18 35.56 -5.91 25.49
CA LEU A 18 35.77 -6.95 24.48
C LEU A 18 34.98 -8.23 24.81
N ILE A 19 35.00 -8.67 26.07
CA ILE A 19 34.20 -9.84 26.51
C ILE A 19 32.70 -9.57 26.30
N SER A 20 32.23 -8.38 26.64
CA SER A 20 30.83 -7.98 26.46
C SER A 20 30.43 -7.98 24.99
N ILE A 21 31.25 -7.43 24.09
CA ILE A 21 31.03 -7.48 22.63
C ILE A 21 30.86 -8.92 22.15
N LEU A 22 31.75 -9.83 22.56
CA LEU A 22 31.68 -11.23 22.17
C LEU A 22 30.41 -11.93 22.66
N ILE A 23 29.98 -11.63 23.90
CA ILE A 23 28.73 -12.16 24.46
C ILE A 23 27.51 -11.63 23.70
N ILE A 24 27.47 -10.33 23.40
CA ILE A 24 26.37 -9.71 22.65
C ILE A 24 26.30 -10.31 21.24
N ILE A 25 27.44 -10.43 20.54
CA ILE A 25 27.50 -11.07 19.22
C ILE A 25 26.98 -12.51 19.28
N PHE A 26 27.35 -13.28 20.32
CA PHE A 26 26.85 -14.63 20.49
C PHE A 26 25.32 -14.67 20.64
N PHE A 27 24.75 -13.82 21.49
CA PHE A 27 23.29 -13.75 21.67
C PHE A 27 22.57 -13.23 20.42
N HIS A 28 23.14 -12.26 19.71
CA HIS A 28 22.60 -11.75 18.45
C HIS A 28 22.56 -12.84 17.38
N ARG A 29 23.64 -13.61 17.24
CA ARG A 29 23.69 -14.77 16.35
C ARG A 29 22.66 -15.86 16.71
N MET A 30 22.26 -15.93 17.98
CA MET A 30 21.22 -16.86 18.46
C MET A 30 19.81 -16.25 18.37
N HIS A 31 19.65 -15.11 17.68
CA HIS A 31 18.37 -14.42 17.46
C HIS A 31 17.66 -13.99 18.75
N VAL A 32 18.43 -13.76 19.83
CA VAL A 32 17.86 -13.41 21.15
C VAL A 32 17.26 -12.00 21.14
N PHE A 33 17.76 -11.10 20.30
CA PHE A 33 17.36 -9.69 20.27
C PHE A 33 16.36 -9.33 19.17
N ASP A 34 16.10 -10.20 18.19
CA ASP A 34 15.29 -9.92 17.01
C ASP A 34 13.91 -9.33 17.34
N ASN A 35 13.21 -9.94 18.32
CA ASN A 35 11.91 -9.43 18.77
C ASN A 35 11.98 -8.06 19.44
N LEU A 36 13.07 -7.75 20.14
CA LEU A 36 13.28 -6.44 20.75
C LEU A 36 13.61 -5.40 19.68
N GLU A 37 14.47 -5.73 18.73
CA GLU A 37 14.84 -4.87 17.62
C GLU A 37 13.65 -4.53 16.72
N ALA A 38 12.83 -5.54 16.37
CA ALA A 38 11.59 -5.33 15.62
C ALA A 38 10.61 -4.39 16.35
N LYS A 39 10.50 -4.52 17.69
CA LYS A 39 9.68 -3.61 18.50
C LYS A 39 10.25 -2.20 18.60
N ILE A 40 11.58 -2.06 18.65
CA ILE A 40 12.24 -0.74 18.61
C ILE A 40 11.97 -0.08 17.26
N TYR A 41 12.00 -0.86 16.18
CA TYR A 41 11.67 -0.39 14.85
C TYR A 41 10.20 0.07 14.75
N ASP A 42 9.25 -0.72 15.27
CA ASP A 42 7.84 -0.33 15.36
C ASP A 42 7.63 0.93 16.22
N LEU A 43 8.34 1.00 17.35
CA LEU A 43 8.34 2.19 18.21
C LEU A 43 8.87 3.41 17.43
N GLY A 44 9.86 3.20 16.57
CA GLY A 44 10.34 4.18 15.61
C GLY A 44 9.18 4.79 14.84
N PHE A 45 8.38 4.00 14.13
CA PHE A 45 7.21 4.51 13.39
C PHE A 45 6.22 5.28 14.27
N ARG A 46 5.99 4.84 15.51
CA ARG A 46 5.06 5.55 16.41
C ARG A 46 5.58 6.91 16.86
N VAL A 47 6.89 7.04 17.05
CA VAL A 47 7.52 8.26 17.59
C VAL A 47 7.86 9.25 16.48
N ARG A 48 8.41 8.74 15.37
CA ARG A 48 8.89 9.54 14.24
C ARG A 48 7.96 9.52 13.04
N GLY A 49 6.78 8.89 13.12
CA GLY A 49 5.83 8.75 12.00
C GLY A 49 6.47 8.27 10.68
N PRO A 50 5.81 8.51 9.55
CA PRO A 50 6.31 8.17 8.21
C PRO A 50 7.43 9.10 7.71
N LEU A 51 7.43 10.35 8.19
CA LEU A 51 8.40 11.40 7.81
C LEU A 51 9.31 11.73 9.00
N SER A 52 10.62 11.75 8.79
CA SER A 52 11.56 12.03 9.88
C SER A 52 11.36 13.40 10.51
N GLY A 53 11.29 13.47 11.85
CA GLY A 53 11.35 14.73 12.60
C GLY A 53 10.12 14.95 13.48
N TRP A 54 9.90 16.21 13.88
CA TRP A 54 8.79 16.62 14.75
C TRP A 54 7.44 16.70 14.02
N ALA A 55 7.45 16.80 12.68
CA ALA A 55 6.27 16.84 11.82
C ALA A 55 5.50 15.51 11.76
N SER A 56 6.02 14.47 12.41
CA SER A 56 5.54 13.11 12.29
C SER A 56 4.36 12.75 13.20
N ARG A 57 3.90 13.71 13.99
CA ARG A 57 2.82 13.55 14.97
C ARG A 57 1.49 14.09 14.45
N GLU A 58 1.51 14.71 13.28
CA GLU A 58 0.35 15.27 12.62
C GLU A 58 -0.09 14.35 11.47
N PRO A 59 -1.39 14.25 11.17
CA PRO A 59 -1.87 13.53 10.00
C PRO A 59 -1.23 14.10 8.74
N ILE A 60 -0.89 13.24 7.78
CA ILE A 60 -0.34 13.70 6.51
C ILE A 60 -1.45 14.46 5.77
N PRO A 61 -1.18 15.69 5.31
CA PRO A 61 -2.11 16.44 4.51
C PRO A 61 -2.48 15.65 3.26
N LYS A 62 -3.79 15.50 3.02
CA LYS A 62 -4.31 14.55 2.03
C LYS A 62 -4.54 15.17 0.67
N LYS A 63 -4.93 16.45 0.67
CA LYS A 63 -5.11 17.24 -0.55
C LYS A 63 -3.82 17.99 -0.87
N THR A 64 -3.51 18.01 -2.15
CA THR A 64 -2.43 18.84 -2.69
C THR A 64 -2.81 20.30 -2.57
N GLU A 65 -1.94 21.11 -2.02
CA GLU A 65 -2.11 22.55 -2.00
C GLU A 65 -1.77 23.14 -3.38
N PRO A 66 -2.59 24.05 -3.91
CA PRO A 66 -2.28 24.66 -5.20
C PRO A 66 -1.05 25.56 -5.06
N PHE A 67 -0.14 25.45 -6.03
CA PHE A 67 1.06 26.27 -6.11
C PHE A 67 1.24 26.89 -7.48
N ASN A 68 2.03 27.95 -7.54
CA ASN A 68 2.39 28.63 -8.77
C ASN A 68 3.66 28.02 -9.34
N ASP A 69 3.47 27.03 -10.22
CA ASP A 69 4.52 26.35 -10.97
C ASP A 69 5.12 27.30 -12.03
N GLN A 70 6.25 27.91 -11.69
CA GLN A 70 6.92 28.89 -12.56
C GLN A 70 7.66 28.22 -13.71
N ASN A 71 8.18 27.01 -13.49
CA ASN A 71 9.03 26.31 -14.45
C ASN A 71 8.26 25.24 -15.26
N LYS A 72 6.98 25.01 -14.92
CA LYS A 72 6.03 24.08 -15.56
C LYS A 72 6.47 22.62 -15.46
N ASN A 73 7.14 22.24 -14.38
CA ASN A 73 7.57 20.86 -14.14
C ASN A 73 6.51 20.02 -13.40
N GLY A 74 5.42 20.62 -12.93
CA GLY A 74 4.35 19.96 -12.17
C GLY A 74 4.74 19.60 -10.72
N LEU A 75 5.86 20.10 -10.21
CA LEU A 75 6.37 19.86 -8.86
C LEU A 75 6.62 21.19 -8.15
N TRP A 76 6.23 21.30 -6.89
CA TRP A 76 6.56 22.49 -6.12
C TRP A 76 8.06 22.56 -5.84
N ASP A 77 8.69 23.68 -6.23
CA ASP A 77 10.09 23.96 -5.97
C ASP A 77 10.29 25.00 -4.85
N ASP A 78 11.41 24.88 -4.13
CA ASP A 78 11.80 25.84 -3.08
C ASP A 78 11.84 27.28 -3.66
N GLY A 79 10.88 28.10 -3.22
CA GLY A 79 10.72 29.49 -3.66
C GLY A 79 9.47 29.76 -4.48
N GLU A 80 8.73 28.73 -4.88
CA GLU A 80 7.41 28.86 -5.49
C GLU A 80 6.35 29.18 -4.43
N GLN A 81 5.40 30.05 -4.80
CA GLN A 81 4.31 30.41 -3.91
C GLN A 81 3.25 29.30 -3.91
N PHE A 82 2.76 28.94 -2.74
CA PHE A 82 1.68 27.98 -2.57
C PHE A 82 0.57 28.54 -1.66
N THR A 83 -0.60 27.93 -1.75
CA THR A 83 -1.74 28.22 -0.87
C THR A 83 -1.71 27.31 0.34
N ASP A 84 -1.18 27.83 1.43
CA ASP A 84 -1.17 27.18 2.74
C ASP A 84 -2.60 27.10 3.30
N SER A 85 -3.28 26.01 2.99
CA SER A 85 -4.71 25.80 3.27
C SER A 85 -4.94 25.36 4.71
N ASN A 86 -3.92 24.81 5.37
CA ASN A 86 -3.98 24.37 6.77
C ASN A 86 -3.14 25.26 7.72
N GLU A 87 -2.57 26.35 7.22
CA GLU A 87 -1.76 27.34 7.95
C GLU A 87 -0.52 26.74 8.63
N ASN A 88 0.05 25.65 8.10
CA ASN A 88 1.21 24.96 8.67
C ASN A 88 2.57 25.52 8.19
N GLY A 89 2.56 26.44 7.21
CA GLY A 89 3.73 27.08 6.64
C GLY A 89 4.58 26.20 5.71
N LYS A 90 4.06 25.08 5.21
CA LYS A 90 4.73 24.13 4.31
C LYS A 90 3.78 23.73 3.18
N TRP A 91 4.32 23.57 1.98
CA TRP A 91 3.53 23.06 0.87
C TRP A 91 3.23 21.58 1.06
N ASP A 92 1.96 21.24 0.94
CA ASP A 92 1.49 19.88 1.08
C ASP A 92 1.17 19.25 -0.27
N LYS A 93 1.93 18.20 -0.64
CA LYS A 93 1.73 17.45 -1.89
C LYS A 93 0.41 16.67 -1.91
N GLY A 94 -0.18 16.33 -0.75
CA GLY A 94 -1.28 15.39 -0.70
C GLY A 94 -0.84 13.93 -0.89
N LEU A 95 -1.79 13.00 -0.83
CA LEU A 95 -1.56 11.59 -1.18
C LEU A 95 -2.06 11.30 -2.59
N ASP A 96 -1.39 10.39 -3.28
CA ASP A 96 -1.70 10.03 -4.67
C ASP A 96 -2.64 8.82 -4.76
N VAL A 97 -2.96 8.22 -3.61
CA VAL A 97 -3.76 7.01 -3.46
C VAL A 97 -5.06 7.32 -2.71
N VAL A 98 -6.18 6.88 -3.25
CA VAL A 98 -7.51 6.95 -2.64
C VAL A 98 -8.09 5.54 -2.54
N ILE A 99 -8.87 5.28 -1.50
CA ILE A 99 -9.47 3.97 -1.26
C ILE A 99 -10.97 4.03 -1.50
N VAL A 100 -11.49 3.10 -2.29
CA VAL A 100 -12.93 2.80 -2.35
C VAL A 100 -13.17 1.55 -1.53
N ASP A 101 -13.90 1.72 -0.45
CA ASP A 101 -13.99 0.74 0.61
C ASP A 101 -15.32 -0.02 0.55
N LEU A 102 -15.22 -1.36 0.47
CA LEU A 102 -16.35 -2.24 0.76
C LEU A 102 -16.53 -2.33 2.28
N ASP A 103 -17.19 -1.32 2.84
CA ASP A 103 -17.41 -1.19 4.27
C ASP A 103 -18.83 -1.58 4.72
N GLN A 104 -19.09 -1.48 6.02
CA GLN A 104 -20.41 -1.75 6.59
C GLN A 104 -21.50 -0.82 6.00
N LYS A 105 -21.19 0.44 5.74
CA LYS A 105 -22.14 1.38 5.12
C LYS A 105 -22.52 0.94 3.72
N SER A 106 -21.57 0.41 2.96
CA SER A 106 -21.81 -0.14 1.64
C SER A 106 -22.71 -1.36 1.69
N TYR A 107 -22.52 -2.24 2.67
CA TYR A 107 -23.41 -3.38 2.89
C TYR A 107 -24.85 -2.96 3.22
N GLU A 108 -25.01 -1.88 3.97
CA GLU A 108 -26.30 -1.34 4.40
C GLU A 108 -27.04 -0.59 3.28
N ASN A 109 -26.33 0.18 2.45
CA ASN A 109 -26.92 1.12 1.50
C ASN A 109 -26.97 0.63 0.06
N VAL A 110 -25.98 -0.14 -0.40
CA VAL A 110 -25.96 -0.64 -1.79
C VAL A 110 -27.20 -1.52 -2.03
N PRO A 111 -27.97 -1.29 -3.10
CA PRO A 111 -29.24 -2.01 -3.32
C PRO A 111 -29.02 -3.50 -3.55
N TRP A 112 -27.94 -3.87 -4.24
CA TRP A 112 -27.60 -5.26 -4.55
C TRP A 112 -27.07 -6.04 -3.34
N SER A 113 -27.22 -7.36 -3.40
CA SER A 113 -26.71 -8.26 -2.35
C SER A 113 -25.27 -8.67 -2.63
N TRP A 114 -24.44 -8.72 -1.59
CA TRP A 114 -23.10 -9.30 -1.67
C TRP A 114 -23.18 -10.84 -1.85
N PRO A 115 -22.28 -11.47 -2.64
CA PRO A 115 -21.26 -10.88 -3.52
C PRO A 115 -21.86 -10.19 -4.74
N TYR A 116 -21.32 -9.01 -5.08
CA TYR A 116 -21.81 -8.22 -6.21
C TYR A 116 -21.46 -8.85 -7.55
N THR A 117 -22.36 -8.68 -8.52
CA THR A 117 -22.20 -9.19 -9.89
C THR A 117 -21.19 -8.34 -10.65
N ARG A 118 -20.72 -8.85 -11.79
CA ARG A 118 -19.76 -8.13 -12.64
C ARG A 118 -20.33 -6.85 -13.23
N GLU A 119 -21.65 -6.75 -13.40
CA GLU A 119 -22.31 -5.51 -13.84
C GLU A 119 -22.14 -4.38 -12.82
N VAL A 120 -22.21 -4.69 -11.52
CA VAL A 120 -21.97 -3.69 -10.46
C VAL A 120 -20.53 -3.19 -10.54
N TRP A 121 -19.56 -4.09 -10.66
CA TRP A 121 -18.15 -3.69 -10.82
C TRP A 121 -17.88 -2.92 -12.12
N ALA A 122 -18.61 -3.25 -13.19
CA ALA A 122 -18.57 -2.51 -14.45
C ALA A 122 -19.11 -1.09 -14.30
N GLN A 123 -20.16 -0.88 -13.51
CA GLN A 123 -20.67 0.45 -13.18
C GLN A 123 -19.68 1.25 -12.34
N VAL A 124 -19.14 0.63 -11.28
CA VAL A 124 -18.12 1.24 -10.41
C VAL A 124 -16.92 1.71 -11.23
N LEU A 125 -16.39 0.85 -12.11
CA LEU A 125 -15.27 1.19 -12.97
C LEU A 125 -15.59 2.36 -13.90
N ARG A 126 -16.76 2.36 -14.54
CA ARG A 126 -17.20 3.48 -15.39
C ARG A 126 -17.30 4.79 -14.62
N ASN A 127 -17.88 4.76 -13.44
CA ASN A 127 -18.07 5.95 -12.60
C ASN A 127 -16.72 6.53 -12.19
N LEU A 128 -15.80 5.71 -11.68
CA LEU A 128 -14.45 6.15 -11.29
C LEU A 128 -13.66 6.69 -12.48
N SER A 129 -13.76 6.04 -13.64
CA SER A 129 -13.05 6.49 -14.85
C SER A 129 -13.59 7.84 -15.33
N LYS A 130 -14.91 8.03 -15.35
CA LYS A 130 -15.53 9.33 -15.66
C LYS A 130 -15.17 10.40 -14.63
N ALA A 131 -14.96 10.02 -13.38
CA ALA A 131 -14.54 10.90 -12.30
C ALA A 131 -13.03 11.24 -12.36
N GLY A 132 -12.33 10.84 -13.42
CA GLY A 132 -10.93 11.21 -13.64
C GLY A 132 -9.90 10.32 -12.96
N ALA A 133 -10.30 9.13 -12.48
CA ALA A 133 -9.36 8.17 -11.92
C ALA A 133 -8.25 7.84 -12.92
N ARG A 134 -7.00 7.98 -12.51
CA ARG A 134 -5.85 7.66 -13.35
C ARG A 134 -5.64 6.16 -13.47
N ALA A 135 -5.80 5.45 -12.36
CA ALA A 135 -5.78 4.01 -12.32
C ALA A 135 -6.84 3.50 -11.34
N VAL A 136 -7.52 2.42 -11.71
CA VAL A 136 -8.47 1.70 -10.84
C VAL A 136 -7.94 0.28 -10.60
N VAL A 137 -7.73 -0.05 -9.34
CA VAL A 137 -7.10 -1.29 -8.91
C VAL A 137 -8.07 -2.10 -8.09
N PHE A 138 -8.32 -3.33 -8.50
CA PHE A 138 -9.22 -4.24 -7.80
C PHE A 138 -8.44 -5.23 -6.96
N ASP A 139 -8.54 -5.12 -5.64
CA ASP A 139 -8.08 -6.13 -4.68
C ASP A 139 -9.13 -7.23 -4.50
N PHE A 140 -9.58 -7.80 -5.62
CA PHE A 140 -10.57 -8.86 -5.71
C PHE A 140 -10.19 -9.86 -6.78
N GLN A 141 -10.37 -11.15 -6.47
CA GLN A 141 -10.12 -12.21 -7.45
C GLN A 141 -11.32 -12.38 -8.38
N PHE A 142 -11.03 -12.33 -9.67
CA PHE A 142 -12.01 -12.51 -10.75
C PHE A 142 -11.71 -13.73 -11.63
N ASP A 143 -11.11 -14.77 -11.03
CA ASP A 143 -10.66 -16.02 -11.66
C ASP A 143 -11.82 -16.96 -12.03
N ALA A 144 -12.96 -16.86 -11.34
CA ALA A 144 -14.17 -17.61 -11.67
C ALA A 144 -15.16 -16.81 -12.56
N PRO A 145 -16.00 -17.50 -13.36
CA PRO A 145 -17.13 -16.88 -14.04
C PRO A 145 -18.10 -16.21 -13.05
N ASP A 146 -18.82 -15.19 -13.51
CA ASP A 146 -19.88 -14.57 -12.73
C ASP A 146 -20.89 -15.62 -12.25
N ARG A 147 -21.29 -15.56 -10.98
CA ARG A 147 -22.26 -16.49 -10.41
C ARG A 147 -23.57 -16.51 -11.19
N LEU A 148 -24.05 -15.35 -11.65
CA LEU A 148 -25.28 -15.29 -12.47
C LEU A 148 -25.11 -15.95 -13.83
N ALA A 149 -23.89 -15.99 -14.36
CA ALA A 149 -23.62 -16.73 -15.58
C ALA A 149 -23.78 -18.24 -15.42
N GLU A 150 -23.60 -18.75 -14.21
CA GLU A 150 -23.70 -20.18 -13.93
C GLU A 150 -25.13 -20.65 -13.63
N GLU A 151 -26.05 -19.72 -13.34
CA GLU A 151 -27.46 -20.01 -13.03
C GLU A 151 -28.13 -20.79 -14.18
N PRO A 152 -28.60 -22.05 -13.94
CA PRO A 152 -29.13 -22.92 -14.98
C PRO A 152 -30.29 -22.30 -15.77
N ALA A 153 -31.17 -21.55 -15.08
CA ALA A 153 -32.30 -20.88 -15.71
C ALA A 153 -31.87 -19.82 -16.73
N LEU A 154 -30.80 -19.05 -16.43
CA LEU A 154 -30.27 -18.04 -17.34
C LEU A 154 -29.55 -18.68 -18.53
N LYS A 155 -28.87 -19.82 -18.33
CA LYS A 155 -28.28 -20.62 -19.42
C LYS A 155 -29.35 -21.14 -20.39
N GLU A 156 -30.49 -21.60 -19.88
CA GLU A 156 -31.61 -22.08 -20.69
C GLU A 156 -32.27 -20.93 -21.48
N ILE A 157 -32.60 -19.82 -20.82
CA ILE A 157 -33.16 -18.62 -21.47
C ILE A 157 -32.23 -18.10 -22.57
N ARG A 158 -30.92 -18.02 -22.29
CA ARG A 158 -29.93 -17.58 -23.27
C ARG A 158 -29.86 -18.51 -24.48
N SER A 159 -29.83 -19.82 -24.25
CA SER A 159 -29.81 -20.81 -25.32
C SER A 159 -31.07 -20.71 -26.19
N GLU A 160 -32.23 -20.50 -25.56
CA GLU A 160 -33.50 -20.36 -26.26
C GLU A 160 -33.59 -19.06 -27.08
N LEU A 161 -33.14 -17.93 -26.54
CA LEU A 161 -33.09 -16.65 -27.26
C LEU A 161 -32.14 -16.71 -28.47
N LEU A 162 -30.96 -17.33 -28.31
CA LEU A 162 -30.01 -17.54 -29.40
C LEU A 162 -30.59 -18.44 -30.50
N ASN A 163 -31.21 -19.57 -30.12
CA ASN A 163 -31.86 -20.49 -31.05
C ASN A 163 -33.01 -19.82 -31.83
N ARG A 164 -33.66 -18.82 -31.23
CA ARG A 164 -34.73 -18.03 -31.86
C ARG A 164 -34.22 -16.84 -32.69
N GLY A 165 -32.89 -16.66 -32.82
CA GLY A 165 -32.29 -15.52 -33.54
C GLY A 165 -32.43 -14.18 -32.82
N LEU A 166 -32.81 -14.19 -31.54
CA LEU A 166 -33.00 -12.99 -30.70
C LEU A 166 -31.72 -12.63 -29.95
N ALA A 167 -30.57 -12.67 -30.63
CA ALA A 167 -29.26 -12.43 -30.01
C ALA A 167 -29.16 -11.06 -29.33
N LYS A 168 -29.89 -10.04 -29.80
CA LYS A 168 -29.94 -8.70 -29.19
C LYS A 168 -30.69 -8.64 -27.84
N LEU A 169 -31.49 -9.66 -27.52
CA LEU A 169 -32.24 -9.77 -26.27
C LEU A 169 -31.54 -10.68 -25.26
N VAL A 170 -30.43 -11.32 -25.64
CA VAL A 170 -29.63 -12.13 -24.73
C VAL A 170 -29.04 -11.18 -23.68
N PRO A 171 -29.33 -11.41 -22.38
CA PRO A 171 -28.71 -10.63 -21.31
C PRO A 171 -27.20 -10.64 -21.48
N THR A 172 -26.57 -9.47 -21.39
CA THR A 172 -25.10 -9.42 -21.42
C THR A 172 -24.60 -10.26 -20.25
N HIS A 173 -23.67 -11.17 -20.53
CA HIS A 173 -22.98 -11.90 -19.49
C HIS A 173 -22.15 -10.93 -18.64
N GLY A 174 -22.25 -11.02 -17.32
CA GLY A 174 -21.58 -10.08 -16.41
C GLY A 174 -20.09 -9.90 -16.70
N ASP A 175 -19.34 -10.99 -16.90
CA ASP A 175 -17.92 -10.88 -17.25
C ASP A 175 -17.69 -10.12 -18.57
N SER A 176 -18.60 -10.25 -19.55
CA SER A 176 -18.54 -9.47 -20.79
C SER A 176 -18.94 -8.01 -20.57
N ALA A 177 -19.85 -7.72 -19.64
CA ALA A 177 -20.19 -6.35 -19.26
C ALA A 177 -19.00 -5.65 -18.61
N PHE A 178 -18.27 -6.37 -17.74
CA PHE A 178 -17.06 -5.87 -17.09
C PHE A 178 -15.91 -5.73 -18.08
N ALA A 179 -15.68 -6.71 -18.97
CA ALA A 179 -14.69 -6.59 -20.05
C ALA A 179 -14.96 -5.36 -20.94
N ARG A 180 -16.22 -5.04 -21.26
CA ARG A 180 -16.55 -3.80 -21.98
C ARG A 180 -16.23 -2.55 -21.18
N ALA A 181 -16.56 -2.53 -19.89
CA ALA A 181 -16.21 -1.41 -19.01
C ALA A 181 -14.70 -1.19 -18.91
N ILE A 182 -13.89 -2.27 -18.94
CA ILE A 182 -12.43 -2.17 -18.98
C ILE A 182 -11.96 -1.46 -20.23
N ASN A 183 -12.46 -1.86 -21.42
CA ASN A 183 -12.12 -1.18 -22.67
C ASN A 183 -12.53 0.31 -22.64
N GLU A 184 -13.75 0.61 -22.15
CA GLU A 184 -14.24 1.99 -22.01
C GLU A 184 -13.35 2.81 -21.06
N ALA A 185 -12.93 2.24 -19.93
CA ALA A 185 -12.02 2.87 -18.98
C ALA A 185 -10.66 3.19 -19.62
N GLN A 186 -10.08 2.23 -20.33
CA GLN A 186 -8.81 2.41 -21.04
C GLN A 186 -8.92 3.46 -22.17
N GLU A 187 -10.05 3.52 -22.87
CA GLU A 187 -10.34 4.57 -23.86
C GLU A 187 -10.42 5.97 -23.23
N MET A 188 -10.87 6.07 -21.98
CA MET A 188 -10.87 7.30 -21.18
C MET A 188 -9.49 7.63 -20.57
N GLY A 189 -8.49 6.78 -20.76
CA GLY A 189 -7.15 6.94 -20.18
C GLY A 189 -7.01 6.43 -18.75
N THR A 190 -8.01 5.72 -18.23
CA THR A 190 -7.95 5.07 -16.92
C THR A 190 -7.36 3.68 -17.05
N ALA A 191 -6.23 3.44 -16.40
CA ALA A 191 -5.65 2.11 -16.34
C ALA A 191 -6.44 1.19 -15.40
N VAL A 192 -6.56 -0.08 -15.77
CA VAL A 192 -7.28 -1.08 -14.97
C VAL A 192 -6.34 -2.19 -14.57
N ILE A 193 -6.17 -2.35 -13.25
CA ILE A 193 -5.26 -3.35 -12.66
C ILE A 193 -6.10 -4.34 -11.86
N LEU A 194 -6.04 -5.61 -12.25
CA LEU A 194 -6.78 -6.69 -11.59
C LEU A 194 -5.84 -7.58 -10.78
N ALA A 195 -6.32 -8.02 -9.62
CA ALA A 195 -5.60 -8.95 -8.78
C ALA A 195 -5.36 -10.30 -9.49
N SER A 196 -4.13 -10.79 -9.33
CA SER A 196 -3.66 -12.13 -9.69
C SER A 196 -2.94 -12.74 -8.49
N LYS A 197 -2.76 -14.05 -8.48
CA LYS A 197 -2.05 -14.76 -7.40
C LYS A 197 -1.25 -15.92 -7.94
N ILE A 198 -0.25 -16.36 -7.18
CA ILE A 198 0.43 -17.63 -7.45
C ILE A 198 -0.37 -18.76 -6.79
N GLY A 199 -1.02 -19.58 -7.60
CA GLY A 199 -1.75 -20.77 -7.17
C GLY A 199 -0.88 -22.03 -7.20
N TYR A 200 -1.21 -23.00 -6.35
CA TYR A 200 -0.60 -24.33 -6.41
C TYR A 200 -1.61 -25.35 -6.96
N ASN A 201 -1.33 -25.86 -8.15
CA ASN A 201 -2.13 -26.89 -8.76
C ASN A 201 -1.76 -28.25 -8.14
N THR A 202 -2.62 -28.76 -7.26
CA THR A 202 -2.36 -30.03 -6.55
C THR A 202 -2.31 -31.26 -7.46
N LEU A 203 -2.97 -31.22 -8.62
CA LEU A 203 -3.02 -32.33 -9.57
C LEU A 203 -1.71 -32.40 -10.35
N GLU A 204 -1.25 -31.26 -10.86
CA GLU A 204 -0.03 -31.14 -11.65
C GLU A 204 1.24 -30.97 -10.80
N ARG A 205 1.06 -30.66 -9.50
CA ARG A 205 2.13 -30.33 -8.55
C ARG A 205 3.02 -29.18 -9.00
N SER A 206 2.43 -28.23 -9.71
CA SER A 206 3.07 -27.04 -10.26
C SER A 206 2.49 -25.77 -9.64
N PHE A 207 3.28 -24.70 -9.67
CA PHE A 207 2.81 -23.36 -9.35
C PHE A 207 2.40 -22.64 -10.64
N GLU A 208 1.23 -22.03 -10.64
CA GLU A 208 0.68 -21.32 -11.79
C GLU A 208 0.23 -19.91 -11.41
N LEU A 209 0.30 -18.98 -12.36
CA LEU A 209 -0.30 -17.67 -12.20
C LEU A 209 -1.80 -17.78 -12.44
N VAL A 210 -2.59 -17.49 -11.41
CA VAL A 210 -4.05 -17.44 -11.49
C VAL A 210 -4.44 -16.02 -11.89
N LEU A 211 -4.97 -15.90 -13.10
CA LEU A 211 -5.46 -14.67 -13.70
C LEU A 211 -6.98 -14.55 -13.56
N PRO A 212 -7.55 -13.35 -13.77
CA PRO A 212 -8.98 -13.21 -14.07
C PRO A 212 -9.40 -14.13 -15.22
N ASN A 213 -10.69 -14.47 -15.28
CA ASN A 213 -11.20 -15.37 -16.30
C ASN A 213 -10.97 -14.82 -17.73
N ASP A 214 -10.95 -15.74 -18.71
CA ASP A 214 -10.61 -15.43 -20.11
C ASP A 214 -11.47 -14.34 -20.74
N VAL A 215 -12.74 -14.20 -20.32
CA VAL A 215 -13.65 -13.18 -20.86
C VAL A 215 -13.20 -11.79 -20.41
N ILE A 216 -12.83 -11.64 -19.13
CA ILE A 216 -12.28 -10.38 -18.60
C ILE A 216 -10.92 -10.11 -19.23
N MET A 217 -10.05 -11.12 -19.31
CA MET A 217 -8.72 -10.97 -19.91
C MET A 217 -8.74 -10.61 -21.40
N SER A 218 -9.85 -10.87 -22.10
CA SER A 218 -10.01 -10.44 -23.51
C SER A 218 -9.99 -8.91 -23.70
N ALA A 219 -10.26 -8.14 -22.65
CA ALA A 219 -10.12 -6.68 -22.63
C ALA A 219 -8.68 -6.21 -22.35
N ASN A 220 -7.73 -7.14 -22.19
CA ASN A 220 -6.33 -6.84 -21.89
C ASN A 220 -6.11 -5.87 -20.71
N PRO A 221 -6.75 -6.10 -19.53
CA PRO A 221 -6.41 -5.35 -18.32
C PRO A 221 -4.98 -5.71 -17.88
N GLN A 222 -4.35 -4.82 -17.12
CA GLN A 222 -3.12 -5.17 -16.42
C GLN A 222 -3.45 -6.09 -15.24
N THR A 223 -2.48 -6.91 -14.83
CA THR A 223 -2.61 -7.78 -13.65
C THR A 223 -1.44 -7.62 -12.71
N ALA A 224 -1.70 -7.76 -11.42
CA ALA A 224 -0.70 -7.60 -10.37
C ALA A 224 -0.92 -8.60 -9.23
N LEU A 225 0.16 -9.03 -8.58
CA LEU A 225 0.08 -9.97 -7.47
C LEU A 225 -0.44 -9.28 -6.20
N VAL A 226 -1.39 -9.93 -5.52
CA VAL A 226 -1.87 -9.55 -4.17
C VAL A 226 -0.93 -10.00 -3.04
N ASP A 227 0.18 -10.64 -3.40
CA ASP A 227 1.10 -11.24 -2.44
C ASP A 227 1.70 -10.21 -1.48
N GLU A 228 1.80 -10.61 -0.23
CA GLU A 228 2.37 -9.84 0.88
C GLU A 228 3.17 -10.80 1.78
N THR A 229 4.02 -10.24 2.65
CA THR A 229 4.86 -11.04 3.54
C THR A 229 4.70 -10.60 4.99
N GLN A 230 4.70 -11.58 5.91
CA GLN A 230 4.73 -11.32 7.35
C GLN A 230 6.11 -11.65 7.90
N ASP A 231 6.56 -10.82 8.82
CA ASP A 231 7.77 -11.06 9.59
C ASP A 231 7.54 -12.22 10.59
N PRO A 232 8.61 -12.81 11.15
CA PRO A 232 8.49 -13.91 12.11
C PRO A 232 7.61 -13.61 13.34
N ASP A 233 7.44 -12.34 13.70
CA ASP A 233 6.58 -11.88 14.80
C ASP A 233 5.11 -11.63 14.38
N GLY A 234 4.75 -11.97 13.14
CA GLY A 234 3.43 -11.82 12.55
C GLY A 234 3.10 -10.38 12.12
N THR A 235 4.04 -9.43 12.21
CA THR A 235 3.83 -8.07 11.73
C THR A 235 4.21 -7.96 10.25
N THR A 236 3.40 -7.25 9.48
CA THR A 236 3.65 -6.94 8.08
C THR A 236 4.46 -5.66 8.00
N ARG A 237 5.80 -5.76 7.89
CA ARG A 237 6.68 -4.58 7.69
C ARG A 237 7.26 -4.50 6.30
N ARG A 238 7.26 -5.63 5.60
CA ARG A 238 7.88 -5.80 4.29
C ARG A 238 6.79 -6.06 3.25
N TYR A 239 7.08 -5.67 2.02
CA TYR A 239 6.19 -5.86 0.87
C TYR A 239 6.99 -6.38 -0.32
N TYR A 240 6.41 -7.27 -1.12
CA TYR A 240 7.09 -7.82 -2.30
C TYR A 240 7.16 -6.74 -3.39
N ALA A 241 8.36 -6.46 -3.89
CA ALA A 241 8.55 -5.69 -5.12
C ALA A 241 8.15 -6.53 -6.35
N PHE A 242 8.48 -7.81 -6.33
CA PHE A 242 8.02 -8.78 -7.31
C PHE A 242 8.03 -10.18 -6.70
N ASN A 243 7.31 -11.09 -7.33
CA ASN A 243 7.41 -12.52 -7.05
C ASN A 243 7.71 -13.30 -8.32
N MET A 244 8.17 -14.54 -8.16
CA MET A 244 8.55 -15.44 -9.25
C MET A 244 7.84 -16.77 -9.07
N LEU A 245 7.41 -17.39 -10.16
CA LEU A 245 6.92 -18.75 -10.10
C LEU A 245 8.09 -19.68 -9.79
N ARG A 246 7.86 -20.67 -8.92
CA ARG A 246 8.90 -21.65 -8.58
C ARG A 246 9.39 -22.41 -9.82
N ASP A 247 8.48 -22.69 -10.74
CA ASP A 247 8.73 -23.46 -11.96
C ASP A 247 9.23 -22.57 -13.12
N ASP A 248 9.12 -21.24 -13.00
CA ASP A 248 9.67 -20.25 -13.93
C ASP A 248 10.30 -19.05 -13.17
N PRO A 249 11.54 -19.21 -12.68
CA PRO A 249 12.22 -18.19 -11.87
C PRO A 249 12.74 -17.00 -12.69
N ASN A 250 12.60 -17.00 -14.01
CA ASN A 250 13.12 -15.92 -14.86
C ASN A 250 12.07 -14.82 -15.11
N THR A 251 10.80 -15.09 -14.81
CA THR A 251 9.70 -14.14 -15.02
C THR A 251 9.33 -13.48 -13.71
N TRP A 252 9.41 -12.15 -13.67
CA TRP A 252 9.08 -11.35 -12.47
C TRP A 252 7.67 -10.80 -12.62
N TYR A 253 6.83 -11.13 -11.64
CA TYR A 253 5.45 -10.66 -11.57
C TYR A 253 5.38 -9.54 -10.53
N LEU A 254 5.02 -8.34 -10.98
CA LEU A 254 4.85 -7.19 -10.10
C LEU A 254 3.65 -7.38 -9.17
N THR A 255 3.79 -6.89 -7.94
CA THR A 255 2.70 -6.77 -6.98
C THR A 255 1.82 -5.56 -7.28
N ILE A 256 0.66 -5.48 -6.62
CA ILE A 256 -0.30 -4.38 -6.78
C ILE A 256 0.37 -3.01 -6.65
N ALA A 257 1.14 -2.78 -5.59
CA ALA A 257 1.80 -1.48 -5.40
C ALA A 257 2.79 -1.16 -6.53
N MET A 258 3.52 -2.14 -7.02
CA MET A 258 4.57 -1.94 -8.02
C MET A 258 3.98 -1.69 -9.41
N ARG A 259 2.95 -2.47 -9.80
CA ARG A 259 2.21 -2.27 -11.06
C ARG A 259 1.49 -0.93 -11.06
N SER A 260 0.88 -0.56 -9.93
CA SER A 260 0.17 0.72 -9.80
C SER A 260 1.13 1.91 -9.84
N ALA A 261 2.32 1.78 -9.26
CA ALA A 261 3.35 2.81 -9.33
C ALA A 261 3.91 2.97 -10.75
N GLU A 262 4.15 1.87 -11.47
CA GLU A 262 4.57 1.88 -12.87
C GLU A 262 3.61 2.71 -13.73
N GLU A 263 2.31 2.44 -13.60
CA GLU A 263 1.25 3.15 -14.33
C GLU A 263 1.15 4.62 -13.89
N PHE A 264 1.13 4.86 -12.58
CA PHE A 264 1.02 6.21 -12.04
C PHE A 264 2.25 7.09 -12.30
N LEU A 265 3.43 6.51 -12.49
CA LEU A 265 4.62 7.28 -12.86
C LEU A 265 4.78 7.40 -14.38
N ASN A 266 3.86 6.81 -15.15
CA ASN A 266 3.84 6.81 -16.62
C ASN A 266 5.16 6.30 -17.21
N PHE A 267 5.65 5.18 -16.68
CA PHE A 267 6.85 4.54 -17.21
C PHE A 267 6.63 3.98 -18.62
N PRO A 268 7.69 3.86 -19.43
CA PRO A 268 7.56 3.34 -20.79
C PRO A 268 7.14 1.86 -20.77
N ASP A 269 6.44 1.42 -21.82
CA ASP A 269 6.01 0.02 -21.99
C ASP A 269 7.16 -1.01 -21.84
N SER A 270 8.39 -0.59 -22.18
CA SER A 270 9.59 -1.40 -21.98
C SER A 270 10.19 -1.17 -20.59
N LEU A 271 9.49 -1.64 -19.56
CA LEU A 271 9.89 -1.47 -18.16
C LEU A 271 11.28 -2.10 -17.90
N ARG A 272 12.24 -1.27 -17.49
CA ARG A 272 13.52 -1.71 -16.95
C ARG A 272 13.32 -2.15 -15.50
N LEU A 273 13.25 -3.46 -15.31
CA LEU A 273 13.22 -4.09 -14.01
C LEU A 273 14.49 -4.91 -13.81
N GLU A 274 15.42 -4.38 -13.01
CA GLU A 274 16.72 -4.99 -12.75
C GLU A 274 16.93 -5.15 -11.24
N GLY A 275 17.71 -6.14 -10.84
CA GLY A 275 17.95 -6.41 -9.41
C GLY A 275 19.37 -6.85 -9.17
N ASP A 276 20.01 -6.24 -8.18
CA ASP A 276 21.31 -6.65 -7.66
C ASP A 276 21.11 -7.09 -6.21
N THR A 277 20.88 -8.39 -6.04
CA THR A 277 20.66 -8.99 -4.71
C THR A 277 21.91 -8.88 -3.81
N GLU A 278 23.11 -8.75 -4.39
CA GLU A 278 24.33 -8.53 -3.61
C GLU A 278 24.34 -7.12 -3.02
N LYS A 279 24.02 -6.10 -3.83
CA LYS A 279 23.84 -4.72 -3.35
C LYS A 279 22.59 -4.54 -2.51
N GLY A 280 21.59 -5.40 -2.66
CA GLY A 280 20.31 -5.29 -1.96
C GLY A 280 19.45 -4.19 -2.54
N VAL A 281 19.41 -4.12 -3.86
CA VAL A 281 18.67 -3.08 -4.58
C VAL A 281 17.94 -3.69 -5.76
N ILE A 282 16.72 -3.21 -6.01
CA ILE A 282 15.98 -3.38 -7.26
C ILE A 282 15.84 -2.00 -7.90
N TRP A 283 16.04 -1.92 -9.21
CA TRP A 283 15.73 -0.74 -10.00
C TRP A 283 14.41 -0.95 -10.73
N LEU A 284 13.47 -0.04 -10.47
CA LEU A 284 12.26 0.14 -11.26
C LEU A 284 12.47 1.41 -12.08
N GLU A 285 12.91 1.26 -13.32
CA GLU A 285 13.46 2.35 -14.12
C GLU A 285 14.59 3.09 -13.39
N ASP A 286 14.37 4.36 -13.05
CA ASP A 286 15.30 5.23 -12.35
C ASP A 286 15.11 5.19 -10.82
N ILE A 287 14.10 4.48 -10.32
CA ILE A 287 13.81 4.36 -8.88
C ILE A 287 14.65 3.24 -8.27
N GLU A 288 15.49 3.61 -7.30
CA GLU A 288 16.28 2.69 -6.51
C GLU A 288 15.49 2.19 -5.29
N ILE A 289 15.10 0.92 -5.28
CA ILE A 289 14.33 0.29 -4.21
C ILE A 289 15.27 -0.58 -3.35
N PRO A 290 15.57 -0.19 -2.09
CA PRO A 290 16.35 -1.02 -1.19
C PRO A 290 15.56 -2.25 -0.76
N ILE A 291 16.15 -3.43 -0.93
CA ILE A 291 15.53 -4.71 -0.56
C ILE A 291 16.16 -5.33 0.68
N TYR A 292 15.33 -6.09 1.39
CA TYR A 292 15.70 -6.89 2.55
C TYR A 292 16.61 -8.06 2.13
N THR A 293 17.84 -8.06 2.61
CA THR A 293 18.81 -9.15 2.38
C THR A 293 18.95 -9.55 0.89
N LYS A 294 18.46 -10.75 0.52
CA LYS A 294 18.42 -11.38 -0.81
C LYS A 294 16.98 -11.73 -1.21
N THR A 295 15.97 -11.17 -0.52
CA THR A 295 14.57 -11.36 -0.89
C THR A 295 14.15 -10.26 -1.88
N SER A 296 13.04 -10.46 -2.57
CA SER A 296 12.43 -9.46 -3.45
C SER A 296 11.49 -8.51 -2.68
N THR A 297 11.79 -8.23 -1.41
CA THR A 297 10.92 -7.44 -0.53
C THR A 297 11.60 -6.17 -0.04
N PHE A 298 10.86 -5.08 0.10
CA PHE A 298 11.33 -3.82 0.68
C PHE A 298 10.52 -3.47 1.93
N TYR A 299 11.04 -2.59 2.77
CA TYR A 299 10.29 -2.09 3.93
C TYR A 299 9.27 -1.05 3.53
N VAL A 300 8.03 -1.27 3.94
CA VAL A 300 6.94 -0.30 3.76
C VAL A 300 7.14 0.83 4.75
N ASN A 301 7.16 2.06 4.25
CA ASN A 301 7.06 3.22 5.11
C ASN A 301 5.58 3.51 5.35
N TYR A 302 5.06 3.13 6.52
CA TYR A 302 3.64 3.31 6.80
C TYR A 302 3.29 4.77 7.11
N TYR A 303 2.42 5.34 6.29
CA TYR A 303 1.94 6.73 6.30
C TYR A 303 1.04 7.03 7.52
N GLY A 304 0.57 6.01 8.22
CA GLY A 304 -0.18 6.16 9.47
C GLY A 304 -0.84 4.87 9.95
N PRO A 305 -1.61 4.93 11.05
CA PRO A 305 -2.51 3.85 11.47
C PRO A 305 -3.59 3.54 10.43
N PRO A 306 -4.36 2.46 10.59
CA PRO A 306 -5.51 2.19 9.72
C PRO A 306 -6.43 3.40 9.63
N SER A 307 -6.96 3.70 8.44
CA SER A 307 -7.75 4.91 8.18
C SER A 307 -9.01 4.97 9.06
N ALA A 308 -9.55 3.82 9.43
CA ALA A 308 -10.67 3.71 10.35
C ALA A 308 -10.29 3.82 11.84
N ALA A 309 -9.01 3.92 12.22
CA ALA A 309 -8.59 4.09 13.62
C ALA A 309 -9.16 5.39 14.20
N GLN A 310 -9.52 5.39 15.48
CA GLN A 310 -10.06 6.55 16.17
C GLN A 310 -9.01 7.14 17.11
N THR A 311 -9.05 8.46 17.31
CA THR A 311 -8.17 9.14 18.25
C THR A 311 -8.93 9.88 19.33
N GLY A 312 -9.51 9.15 20.31
CA GLY A 312 -10.09 9.71 21.55
C GLY A 312 -11.34 10.60 21.37
N GLU A 313 -11.31 11.55 20.44
CA GLU A 313 -12.44 12.20 19.79
C GLU A 313 -12.90 11.27 18.64
N ASN A 314 -14.21 11.16 18.41
CA ASN A 314 -14.83 10.19 17.50
C ASN A 314 -14.43 10.30 16.01
N ASP A 315 -13.44 11.11 15.70
CA ASP A 315 -12.94 11.33 14.35
C ASP A 315 -12.01 10.19 13.94
N ARG A 316 -12.20 9.73 12.69
CA ARG A 316 -11.33 8.74 12.05
C ARG A 316 -9.98 9.40 11.74
N TRP A 317 -8.88 8.66 11.94
CA TRP A 317 -7.54 9.12 11.59
C TRP A 317 -7.41 9.41 10.09
N GLY A 318 -7.97 8.53 9.26
CA GLY A 318 -8.03 8.72 7.82
C GLY A 318 -6.66 8.86 7.15
N THR A 319 -5.75 7.90 7.35
CA THR A 319 -4.41 7.92 6.71
C THR A 319 -4.52 8.12 5.21
N PHE A 320 -5.41 7.36 4.56
CA PHE A 320 -5.83 7.61 3.18
C PHE A 320 -7.25 8.18 3.19
N ASP A 321 -7.57 8.97 2.17
CA ASP A 321 -8.97 9.29 1.90
C ASP A 321 -9.69 8.02 1.46
N SER A 322 -10.80 7.73 2.13
CA SER A 322 -11.61 6.55 1.89
C SER A 322 -13.06 6.92 1.65
N TYR A 323 -13.62 6.39 0.58
CA TYR A 323 -14.99 6.57 0.16
C TYR A 323 -15.68 5.22 0.19
N SER A 324 -16.84 5.15 0.83
CA SER A 324 -17.61 3.89 0.85
C SER A 324 -18.09 3.58 -0.57
N LEU A 325 -18.06 2.30 -0.97
CA LEU A 325 -18.50 1.88 -2.30
C LEU A 325 -19.91 2.35 -2.65
N PHE A 326 -20.82 2.49 -1.66
CA PHE A 326 -22.17 3.01 -1.94
C PHE A 326 -22.14 4.39 -2.59
N GLN A 327 -21.22 5.28 -2.18
CA GLN A 327 -21.09 6.61 -2.77
C GLN A 327 -20.66 6.55 -4.23
N VAL A 328 -19.86 5.53 -4.59
CA VAL A 328 -19.37 5.36 -5.97
C VAL A 328 -20.47 4.88 -6.91
N VAL A 329 -21.46 4.14 -6.39
CA VAL A 329 -22.62 3.66 -7.17
C VAL A 329 -23.84 4.58 -7.08
N ASP A 330 -23.79 5.62 -6.24
CA ASP A 330 -24.86 6.61 -6.03
C ASP A 330 -24.95 7.58 -7.23
N VAL A 331 -25.72 7.17 -8.24
CA VAL A 331 -26.01 7.89 -9.47
C VAL A 331 -27.52 7.82 -9.71
N ALA A 332 -28.07 8.73 -10.52
CA ALA A 332 -29.52 8.89 -10.75
C ALA A 332 -30.25 7.62 -11.24
N ASP A 333 -29.53 6.67 -11.83
CA ASP A 333 -30.06 5.39 -12.30
C ASP A 333 -30.05 4.27 -11.22
N VAL A 334 -29.56 4.55 -10.01
CA VAL A 334 -29.36 3.58 -8.93
C VAL A 334 -29.98 4.10 -7.62
N ASP A 335 -31.18 3.62 -7.31
CA ASP A 335 -31.82 3.92 -6.02
C ASP A 335 -31.11 3.16 -4.88
N LEU A 336 -30.49 3.88 -3.93
CA LEU A 336 -29.95 3.28 -2.71
C LEU A 336 -31.05 2.81 -1.74
N ARG A 337 -30.68 1.95 -0.79
CA ARG A 337 -31.65 1.42 0.21
C ARG A 337 -32.10 2.49 1.21
N ASP A 338 -31.20 3.39 1.57
CA ASP A 338 -31.51 4.53 2.44
C ASP A 338 -31.75 5.76 1.57
N PHE A 339 -32.98 6.25 1.59
CA PHE A 339 -33.40 7.42 0.84
C PHE A 339 -32.63 8.69 1.24
N ASP A 340 -32.22 8.80 2.51
CA ASP A 340 -31.47 9.97 2.96
C ASP A 340 -30.00 9.96 2.48
N ALA A 341 -29.50 8.78 2.08
CA ALA A 341 -28.16 8.61 1.50
C ALA A 341 -28.14 8.69 -0.03
N ASP A 342 -29.30 8.54 -0.67
CA ASP A 342 -29.52 8.53 -2.13
C ASP A 342 -29.58 9.96 -2.67
N ILE A 343 -28.42 10.56 -2.89
CA ILE A 343 -28.29 11.98 -3.28
C ILE A 343 -27.62 12.17 -4.63
N ASP A 344 -27.45 11.08 -5.39
CA ASP A 344 -26.73 11.05 -6.66
C ASP A 344 -25.31 11.60 -6.52
N TRP A 345 -24.62 11.25 -5.42
CA TRP A 345 -23.35 11.85 -5.03
C TRP A 345 -22.28 11.76 -6.12
N MET A 346 -22.22 10.64 -6.84
CA MET A 346 -21.25 10.49 -7.91
C MET A 346 -21.57 11.39 -9.12
N ASP A 347 -22.86 11.60 -9.42
CA ASP A 347 -23.29 12.45 -10.55
C ASP A 347 -22.88 13.92 -10.36
N MET A 348 -22.65 14.36 -9.12
CA MET A 348 -22.04 15.67 -8.84
C MET A 348 -20.70 15.85 -9.59
N PHE A 349 -19.95 14.78 -9.86
CA PHE A 349 -18.63 14.82 -10.49
C PHE A 349 -18.63 14.35 -11.94
N ILE A 350 -19.57 13.47 -12.33
CA ILE A 350 -19.55 12.81 -13.63
C ILE A 350 -20.68 13.21 -14.59
N ASP A 351 -21.74 13.85 -14.09
CA ASP A 351 -22.86 14.30 -14.94
C ASP A 351 -22.94 15.83 -15.01
N THR A 352 -22.61 16.36 -16.19
CA THR A 352 -22.72 17.79 -16.51
C THR A 352 -24.14 18.36 -16.38
N THR A 353 -25.17 17.52 -16.33
CA THR A 353 -26.56 17.97 -16.16
C THR A 353 -26.99 18.04 -14.69
N HIS A 354 -26.21 17.46 -13.78
CA HIS A 354 -26.48 17.51 -12.35
C HIS A 354 -26.32 18.95 -11.84
N TRP A 355 -27.23 19.40 -10.98
CA TRP A 355 -27.32 20.79 -10.53
C TRP A 355 -26.06 21.27 -9.79
N ALA A 356 -25.29 20.34 -9.20
CA ALA A 356 -24.08 20.62 -8.45
C ALA A 356 -22.80 20.64 -9.30
N TYR A 357 -22.83 20.18 -10.55
CA TYR A 357 -21.63 19.95 -11.36
C TYR A 357 -20.80 21.22 -11.59
N ASP A 358 -21.46 22.35 -11.83
CA ASP A 358 -20.79 23.63 -12.08
C ASP A 358 -20.62 24.49 -10.81
N ILE A 359 -20.84 23.94 -9.61
CA ILE A 359 -20.73 24.66 -8.33
C ILE A 359 -19.33 24.43 -7.73
N PRO A 360 -18.47 25.48 -7.66
CA PRO A 360 -17.13 25.36 -7.08
C PRO A 360 -17.16 24.87 -5.62
N GLY A 361 -16.27 23.94 -5.29
CA GLY A 361 -16.20 23.29 -3.98
C GLY A 361 -17.31 22.27 -3.69
N MET A 362 -18.13 21.92 -4.69
CA MET A 362 -19.22 20.93 -4.54
C MET A 362 -19.17 19.83 -5.59
N GLY A 363 -19.04 20.17 -6.88
CA GLY A 363 -19.07 19.21 -7.97
C GLY A 363 -18.21 19.63 -9.15
N GLY A 364 -18.26 18.80 -10.20
CA GLY A 364 -17.44 18.93 -11.39
C GLY A 364 -16.19 18.07 -11.34
N LEU A 365 -15.61 17.79 -12.51
CA LEU A 365 -14.47 16.89 -12.63
C LEU A 365 -13.27 17.36 -11.80
N GLU A 366 -13.00 18.66 -11.77
CA GLU A 366 -11.89 19.27 -11.00
C GLU A 366 -12.05 19.15 -9.48
N GLU A 367 -13.28 18.97 -8.99
CA GLU A 367 -13.57 18.76 -7.56
C GLU A 367 -13.67 17.26 -7.19
N SER A 368 -13.54 16.37 -8.19
CA SER A 368 -13.58 14.93 -7.99
C SER A 368 -12.45 14.48 -7.08
N PRO A 369 -12.72 13.71 -6.02
CA PRO A 369 -11.67 13.15 -5.17
C PRO A 369 -10.86 12.05 -5.87
N PHE A 370 -11.29 11.60 -7.05
CA PHE A 370 -10.62 10.56 -7.82
C PHE A 370 -9.75 11.11 -8.94
N LEU A 371 -9.84 12.42 -9.25
CA LEU A 371 -9.11 13.03 -10.36
C LEU A 371 -7.59 12.86 -10.18
N ASP A 372 -6.96 12.27 -11.19
CA ASP A 372 -5.53 11.99 -11.23
C ASP A 372 -5.02 11.16 -10.03
N LYS A 373 -5.89 10.33 -9.41
CA LYS A 373 -5.51 9.43 -8.32
C LYS A 373 -5.46 7.97 -8.74
N VAL A 374 -4.67 7.19 -8.01
CA VAL A 374 -4.80 5.73 -8.01
C VAL A 374 -5.90 5.35 -7.03
N VAL A 375 -6.95 4.72 -7.54
CA VAL A 375 -8.10 4.27 -6.75
C VAL A 375 -7.96 2.79 -6.45
N LEU A 376 -7.65 2.45 -5.20
CA LEU A 376 -7.62 1.07 -4.71
C LEU A 376 -8.99 0.66 -4.19
N ILE A 377 -9.58 -0.38 -4.75
CA ILE A 377 -10.86 -0.93 -4.32
C ILE A 377 -10.60 -2.23 -3.55
N GLY A 378 -11.04 -2.29 -2.30
CA GLY A 378 -10.83 -3.46 -1.45
C GLY A 378 -11.80 -3.51 -0.28
N VAL A 379 -11.59 -4.50 0.60
CA VAL A 379 -12.48 -4.75 1.74
C VAL A 379 -11.82 -4.28 3.04
N SER A 380 -12.50 -3.45 3.83
CA SER A 380 -12.02 -3.08 5.18
C SER A 380 -12.77 -3.72 6.35
N VAL A 381 -13.87 -4.44 6.09
CA VAL A 381 -14.63 -5.10 7.16
C VAL A 381 -13.94 -6.37 7.66
N GLU A 382 -13.77 -6.46 8.97
CA GLU A 382 -13.06 -7.56 9.66
C GLU A 382 -13.61 -8.96 9.32
N VAL A 383 -14.90 -9.06 8.97
CA VAL A 383 -15.58 -10.31 8.63
C VAL A 383 -14.93 -11.02 7.43
N PHE A 384 -14.30 -10.27 6.53
CA PHE A 384 -13.60 -10.83 5.38
C PHE A 384 -12.18 -11.30 5.72
N HIS A 385 -11.73 -11.08 6.96
CA HIS A 385 -10.44 -11.52 7.51
C HIS A 385 -9.20 -11.09 6.71
N ASP A 386 -9.33 -10.13 5.81
CA ASP A 386 -8.22 -9.53 5.10
C ASP A 386 -7.66 -8.33 5.87
N THR A 387 -7.20 -8.60 7.10
CA THR A 387 -6.61 -7.59 7.96
C THR A 387 -5.24 -8.06 8.46
N LYS A 388 -4.32 -7.10 8.59
CA LYS A 388 -2.90 -7.34 8.86
C LYS A 388 -2.49 -6.63 10.14
N ARG A 389 -1.61 -7.28 10.89
CA ARG A 389 -0.90 -6.65 11.98
C ARG A 389 0.25 -5.82 11.38
N THR A 390 0.27 -4.51 11.62
CA THR A 390 1.32 -3.61 11.12
C THR A 390 2.03 -2.92 12.29
N PRO A 391 3.11 -2.12 12.09
CA PRO A 391 3.75 -1.36 13.17
C PRO A 391 2.78 -0.46 13.97
N TYR A 392 1.73 0.01 13.31
CA TYR A 392 0.65 0.81 13.91
C TYR A 392 -0.44 -0.02 14.59
N PHE A 393 -0.27 -1.34 14.74
CA PHE A 393 -1.24 -2.22 15.39
C PHE A 393 -1.67 -1.71 16.77
N SER A 394 -0.77 -1.06 17.52
CA SER A 394 -1.17 -0.33 18.73
C SER A 394 -0.89 1.15 18.55
N PHE A 395 -1.93 1.95 18.41
CA PHE A 395 -1.83 3.38 18.17
C PHE A 395 -2.87 4.11 19.02
N ALA A 396 -2.49 5.28 19.57
CA ALA A 396 -3.35 6.10 20.43
C ALA A 396 -4.05 5.35 21.61
N GLY A 397 -3.47 4.24 22.08
CA GLY A 397 -4.05 3.42 23.17
C GLY A 397 -5.04 2.35 22.70
N GLU A 398 -5.33 2.28 21.40
CA GLU A 398 -6.17 1.24 20.80
C GLU A 398 -5.34 0.22 20.04
N GLN A 399 -5.90 -0.98 19.86
CA GLN A 399 -5.35 -2.00 19.00
C GLN A 399 -6.24 -2.21 17.78
N LYS A 400 -5.70 -1.99 16.58
CA LYS A 400 -6.46 -2.09 15.33
C LYS A 400 -5.62 -2.74 14.24
N LEU A 401 -6.21 -3.73 13.57
CA LEU A 401 -5.61 -4.34 12.38
C LEU A 401 -5.84 -3.43 11.17
N MET A 402 -4.90 -3.45 10.23
CA MET A 402 -4.98 -2.69 8.98
C MET A 402 -5.64 -3.54 7.88
N PRO A 403 -6.63 -3.03 7.14
CA PRO A 403 -7.12 -3.70 5.93
C PRO A 403 -5.99 -4.03 4.94
N GLY A 404 -6.07 -5.15 4.22
CA GLY A 404 -5.07 -5.56 3.22
C GLY A 404 -4.87 -4.50 2.14
N VAL A 405 -5.97 -3.93 1.63
CA VAL A 405 -5.96 -2.81 0.69
C VAL A 405 -5.18 -1.58 1.20
N GLU A 406 -5.22 -1.30 2.50
CA GLU A 406 -4.44 -0.21 3.10
C GLU A 406 -2.94 -0.54 3.17
N VAL A 407 -2.55 -1.82 3.28
CA VAL A 407 -1.14 -2.22 3.17
C VAL A 407 -0.63 -1.98 1.74
N HIS A 408 -1.44 -2.31 0.73
CA HIS A 408 -1.14 -1.98 -0.68
C HIS A 408 -1.02 -0.47 -0.90
N ALA A 409 -1.92 0.33 -0.30
CA ALA A 409 -1.87 1.79 -0.38
C ALA A 409 -0.57 2.37 0.22
N ASN A 410 -0.17 1.91 1.41
CA ASN A 410 1.09 2.34 2.04
C ASN A 410 2.32 1.97 1.22
N ALA A 411 2.34 0.75 0.67
CA ALA A 411 3.43 0.29 -0.18
C ALA A 411 3.52 1.11 -1.49
N LEU A 412 2.38 1.39 -2.13
CA LEU A 412 2.28 2.22 -3.33
C LEU A 412 2.77 3.63 -3.06
N GLN A 413 2.26 4.27 -2.01
CA GLN A 413 2.67 5.63 -1.65
C GLN A 413 4.17 5.71 -1.31
N THR A 414 4.72 4.68 -0.65
CA THR A 414 6.18 4.58 -0.40
C THR A 414 6.97 4.63 -1.71
N ILE A 415 6.50 3.97 -2.77
CA ILE A 415 7.17 3.94 -4.08
C ILE A 415 7.01 5.29 -4.79
N ILE A 416 5.80 5.85 -4.84
CA ILE A 416 5.51 7.12 -5.52
C ILE A 416 6.35 8.26 -4.92
N ASP A 417 6.44 8.34 -3.59
CA ASP A 417 7.25 9.37 -2.92
C ASP A 417 8.74 9.00 -2.80
N GLN A 418 9.13 7.81 -3.27
CA GLN A 418 10.48 7.25 -3.13
C GLN A 418 11.00 7.25 -1.69
N ASN A 419 10.09 7.12 -0.72
CA ASN A 419 10.35 7.26 0.71
C ASN A 419 10.74 5.92 1.36
N PHE A 420 11.71 5.24 0.74
CA PHE A 420 12.12 3.91 1.14
C PHE A 420 12.90 3.89 2.45
N ILE A 421 12.75 2.80 3.20
CA ILE A 421 13.51 2.59 4.43
C ILE A 421 14.71 1.68 4.15
N SER A 422 15.90 2.26 4.24
CA SER A 422 17.16 1.52 4.21
C SER A 422 17.58 1.12 5.62
N MET A 423 18.00 -0.12 5.82
CA MET A 423 18.61 -0.57 7.08
C MET A 423 20.11 -0.73 6.98
N TYR A 424 20.80 -0.35 8.05
CA TYR A 424 22.24 -0.52 8.14
C TYR A 424 22.60 -2.01 8.15
N GLY A 425 23.30 -2.47 7.13
CA GLY A 425 23.57 -3.90 6.91
C GLY A 425 22.54 -4.64 6.06
N GLY A 426 21.42 -3.99 5.71
CA GLY A 426 20.39 -4.50 4.79
C GLY A 426 19.25 -5.29 5.42
N ASP A 427 19.39 -5.75 6.66
CA ASP A 427 18.35 -6.46 7.42
C ASP A 427 18.54 -6.28 8.93
N MET A 428 17.54 -6.67 9.73
CA MET A 428 17.63 -6.66 11.20
C MET A 428 18.25 -7.96 11.74
N GLU A 429 18.07 -9.06 11.03
CA GLU A 429 18.45 -10.39 11.51
C GLU A 429 19.95 -10.67 11.29
N TRP A 430 20.53 -11.61 12.03
CA TRP A 430 21.88 -12.05 11.74
C TRP A 430 21.92 -12.84 10.42
N SER A 431 22.40 -12.23 9.33
CA SER A 431 22.49 -12.86 8.00
C SER A 431 23.91 -12.90 7.44
N ASP A 432 24.15 -13.72 6.40
CA ASP A 432 25.44 -13.76 5.68
C ASP A 432 25.85 -12.40 5.10
N LYS A 433 24.87 -11.51 4.87
CA LYS A 433 25.07 -10.17 4.31
C LYS A 433 25.28 -9.11 5.39
N SER A 434 24.54 -9.17 6.49
CA SER A 434 24.52 -8.12 7.51
C SER A 434 25.48 -8.33 8.68
N TRP A 435 26.01 -9.54 8.89
CA TRP A 435 26.75 -9.87 10.11
C TRP A 435 27.95 -8.96 10.39
N ILE A 436 28.70 -8.54 9.36
CA ILE A 436 29.84 -7.63 9.53
C ILE A 436 29.35 -6.28 10.03
N SER A 437 28.30 -5.75 9.40
CA SER A 437 27.66 -4.50 9.79
C SER A 437 27.21 -4.57 11.24
N HIS A 438 26.56 -5.66 11.66
CA HIS A 438 26.11 -5.85 13.04
C HIS A 438 27.29 -5.91 14.02
N VAL A 439 28.35 -6.65 13.70
CA VAL A 439 29.57 -6.71 14.53
C VAL A 439 30.20 -5.32 14.69
N VAL A 440 30.31 -4.56 13.59
CA VAL A 440 30.85 -3.19 13.61
C VAL A 440 29.97 -2.27 14.43
N LEU A 441 28.64 -2.34 14.27
CA LEU A 441 27.68 -1.54 15.04
C LEU A 441 27.77 -1.84 16.53
N ILE A 442 27.74 -3.12 16.91
CA ILE A 442 27.89 -3.57 18.30
C ILE A 442 29.23 -3.07 18.88
N ALA A 443 30.32 -3.18 18.12
CA ALA A 443 31.63 -2.72 18.56
C ALA A 443 31.67 -1.19 18.77
N ILE A 444 31.07 -0.41 17.87
CA ILE A 444 30.98 1.05 17.98
C ILE A 444 30.12 1.44 19.18
N LEU A 445 28.92 0.85 19.34
CA LEU A 445 28.02 1.15 20.46
C LEU A 445 28.65 0.76 21.80
N ALA A 446 29.32 -0.39 21.88
CA ALA A 446 30.04 -0.81 23.07
C ALA A 446 31.21 0.13 23.40
N LEU A 447 31.91 0.65 22.37
CA LEU A 447 32.97 1.63 22.56
C LEU A 447 32.42 2.98 23.05
N ILE A 448 31.31 3.46 22.47
CA ILE A 448 30.62 4.68 22.92
C ILE A 448 30.17 4.52 24.39
N ALA A 449 29.52 3.41 24.73
CA ALA A 449 29.10 3.11 26.09
C ALA A 449 30.30 3.08 27.05
N TYR A 450 31.40 2.43 26.66
CA TYR A 450 32.64 2.43 27.44
C TYR A 450 33.19 3.84 27.66
N ILE A 451 33.24 4.68 26.60
CA ILE A 451 33.72 6.06 26.69
C ILE A 451 32.85 6.86 27.67
N LEU A 452 31.52 6.78 27.53
CA LEU A 452 30.58 7.47 28.44
C LEU A 452 30.80 7.04 29.89
N LEU A 453 30.86 5.73 30.16
CA LEU A 453 31.07 5.20 31.50
C LEU A 453 32.45 5.54 32.07
N ALA A 454 33.49 5.61 31.23
CA ALA A 454 34.85 5.95 31.66
C ALA A 454 34.99 7.40 32.14
N PHE A 455 34.08 8.30 31.72
CA PHE A 455 34.04 9.69 32.17
C PHE A 455 33.03 9.94 33.30
N MET A 456 32.17 8.98 33.63
CA MET A 456 31.18 9.10 34.70
C MET A 456 31.75 8.68 36.06
N ASN A 457 31.26 9.33 37.12
CA ASN A 457 31.56 8.95 38.50
C ASN A 457 30.98 7.53 38.76
N PRO A 458 31.67 6.58 39.41
CA PRO A 458 31.26 5.17 39.47
C PRO A 458 29.84 4.94 39.99
N LEU A 459 29.36 5.81 40.87
CA LEU A 459 28.01 5.76 41.43
C LEU A 459 26.95 6.11 40.39
N PHE A 460 27.21 7.11 39.55
CA PHE A 460 26.34 7.47 38.42
C PHE A 460 26.47 6.47 37.28
N ALA A 461 27.67 5.98 36.99
CA ALA A 461 27.89 4.94 35.99
C ALA A 461 27.11 3.65 36.33
N GLY A 462 27.07 3.25 37.61
CA GLY A 462 26.28 2.10 38.07
C GLY A 462 24.76 2.33 37.99
N LEU A 463 24.28 3.55 38.23
CA LEU A 463 22.87 3.91 38.07
C LEU A 463 22.42 3.99 36.61
N SER A 464 23.32 4.29 35.67
CA SER A 464 23.02 4.37 34.23
C SER A 464 23.02 3.03 33.50
N ILE A 465 23.48 1.95 34.17
CA ILE A 465 23.45 0.58 33.64
C ILE A 465 22.13 -0.14 34.02
N LEU A 466 21.41 0.39 35.02
CA LEU A 466 20.04 0.01 35.38
C LEU A 466 19.06 0.76 34.48
#